data_AF-A0A536RKU5-F1
#
_entry.id   AF-A0A536RKU5-F1
#
_cell.length_a   1.000
_cell.length_b   1.000
_cell.length_c   1.000
_cell.angle_alpha   90.00
_cell.angle_beta   90.00
_cell.angle_gamma   90.00
#
_symmetry.space_group_name_H-M   'P 1'
#
loop_
_entity.id
_entity.type
_entity.pdbx_description
1 polymer ?
#
loop_
_entity_poly.entity_id
_entity_poly.type
_entity_poly.pdbx_seq_one_letter_code
_entity_poly.pdbx_strand_id
1 'polypeptide(L)'
;MAALASAGRDLPEALANTAEAAARLSQRLGASPRVTASLSHAYGRWDGQVFPSLPSGEELSATARLVHLVHVAQIYHQMGGPDAADEVVRRRSGTEFDPELARLWLQNSHDLLRNVAPDSVWDQALHTEPEPHRRVGPVHLDDMCSALADFVDLASPFTSGHSAGVARLAEAAALDVGLDSDEVATVRRAGQAHDLGMVSVPNRIWITRRALNPSEWERVRLHTYHSQRILSLAAPLRSLASVTGLHHERLDGSGYHRGLSASGMSMPARILAVAEMFQSMKEPRAWRPALAPDMATRQLRDEVAAHRLDPRAVDAVLLAAGQPRSSRRSERAWPAGLTDREVDVLRAITRGLANKEIARGLHVSPATVHTHVLNLYGKIGVNTRAGATLYAFEHDLTDPANL
;
A
#
# COMPACT_ATOMS: atom_id res chain seq x y z
N MET A 1 -6.02 -5.89 15.58
CA MET A 1 -6.31 -7.20 16.22
C MET A 1 -5.14 -7.84 17.00
N ALA A 2 -3.91 -7.28 17.04
CA ALA A 2 -2.85 -7.83 17.90
C ALA A 2 -2.18 -6.86 18.90
N ALA A 3 -2.58 -5.59 18.96
CA ALA A 3 -2.57 -4.87 20.25
C ALA A 3 -3.45 -5.60 21.30
N LEU A 4 -4.43 -6.37 20.82
CA LEU A 4 -5.31 -7.26 21.58
C LEU A 4 -4.66 -8.58 22.04
N ALA A 5 -3.54 -9.00 21.44
CA ALA A 5 -2.88 -10.27 21.79
C ALA A 5 -1.78 -10.11 22.85
N SER A 6 -1.33 -8.89 23.13
CA SER A 6 -0.48 -8.56 24.28
C SER A 6 -1.28 -8.25 25.54
N ALA A 7 -2.59 -8.02 25.41
CA ALA A 7 -3.49 -7.75 26.52
C ALA A 7 -3.90 -9.08 27.15
N GLY A 8 -3.27 -9.44 28.27
CA GLY A 8 -3.75 -10.52 29.13
C GLY A 8 -5.15 -10.21 29.67
N ARG A 9 -5.24 -9.75 30.93
CA ARG A 9 -6.53 -9.48 31.60
C ARG A 9 -7.30 -8.25 31.06
N ASP A 10 -6.75 -7.52 30.07
CA ASP A 10 -7.27 -6.24 29.57
C ASP A 10 -7.84 -6.31 28.14
N LEU A 11 -8.29 -7.49 27.71
CA LEU A 11 -8.98 -7.66 26.42
C LEU A 11 -10.15 -6.67 26.23
N PRO A 12 -10.97 -6.36 27.26
CA PRO A 12 -12.05 -5.39 27.12
C PRO A 12 -11.59 -3.99 26.72
N GLU A 13 -10.52 -3.50 27.34
CA GLU A 13 -9.96 -2.17 27.08
C GLU A 13 -9.36 -2.09 25.66
N ALA A 14 -8.64 -3.12 25.24
CA ALA A 14 -8.06 -3.16 23.90
C ALA A 14 -9.14 -3.20 22.78
N LEU A 15 -10.30 -3.81 23.02
CA LEU A 15 -11.43 -3.79 22.08
C LEU A 15 -12.12 -2.42 22.08
N ALA A 16 -12.32 -1.80 23.24
CA ALA A 16 -12.84 -0.43 23.32
C ALA A 16 -11.95 0.57 22.56
N ASN A 17 -10.63 0.48 22.71
CA ASN A 17 -9.68 1.31 21.95
C ASN A 17 -9.77 1.06 20.43
N THR A 18 -10.06 -0.17 20.02
CA THR A 18 -10.26 -0.50 18.60
C THR A 18 -11.54 0.15 18.06
N ALA A 19 -12.63 0.15 18.84
CA ALA A 19 -13.87 0.83 18.47
C ALA A 19 -13.69 2.35 18.36
N GLU A 20 -12.94 2.97 19.27
CA GLU A 20 -12.60 4.39 19.18
C GLU A 20 -11.80 4.70 17.92
N ALA A 21 -10.75 3.92 17.62
CA ALA A 21 -9.94 4.11 16.43
C ALA A 21 -10.77 3.96 15.14
N ALA A 22 -11.69 2.99 15.10
CA ALA A 22 -12.60 2.80 13.97
C ALA A 22 -13.55 3.99 13.78
N ALA A 23 -14.12 4.55 14.87
CA ALA A 23 -14.96 5.73 14.81
C ALA A 23 -14.20 6.99 14.34
N ARG A 24 -12.95 7.17 14.78
CA ARG A 24 -12.11 8.28 14.31
C ARG A 24 -11.76 8.13 12.82
N LEU A 25 -11.44 6.92 12.37
CA LEU A 25 -11.20 6.64 10.96
C LEU A 25 -12.45 6.93 10.13
N SER A 26 -13.63 6.48 10.57
CA SER A 26 -14.87 6.70 9.83
C SER A 26 -15.19 8.18 9.66
N GLN A 27 -14.97 9.01 10.70
CA GLN A 27 -15.11 10.46 10.60
C GLN A 27 -14.18 11.07 9.54
N ARG A 28 -12.91 10.65 9.50
CA ARG A 28 -11.94 11.11 8.50
C ARG A 28 -12.28 10.67 7.08
N LEU A 29 -12.90 9.51 6.93
CA LEU A 29 -13.47 9.03 5.66
C LEU A 29 -14.83 9.68 5.35
N GLY A 30 -15.28 10.61 6.19
CA GLY A 30 -16.50 11.39 6.01
C GLY A 30 -17.78 10.65 6.37
N ALA A 31 -17.74 9.51 7.06
CA ALA A 31 -18.93 8.75 7.44
C ALA A 31 -19.94 9.59 8.25
N SER A 32 -21.23 9.25 8.13
CA SER A 32 -22.28 9.96 8.86
C SER A 32 -22.13 9.76 10.39
N PRO A 33 -22.67 10.68 11.22
CA PRO A 33 -22.66 10.50 12.67
C PRO A 33 -23.27 9.17 13.12
N ARG A 34 -24.28 8.65 12.39
CA ARG A 34 -24.91 7.35 12.68
C ARG A 34 -23.94 6.18 12.46
N VAL A 35 -23.17 6.19 11.36
CA VAL A 35 -22.18 5.15 11.07
C VAL A 35 -21.04 5.21 12.11
N THR A 36 -20.56 6.41 12.39
CA THR A 36 -19.51 6.63 13.40
C THR A 36 -19.94 6.14 14.78
N ALA A 37 -21.15 6.47 15.22
CA ALA A 37 -21.70 5.97 16.48
C ALA A 37 -21.86 4.44 16.49
N SER A 38 -22.17 3.84 15.35
CA SER A 38 -22.26 2.37 15.25
C SER A 38 -20.90 1.71 15.43
N LEU A 39 -19.84 2.30 14.90
CA LEU A 39 -18.47 1.79 15.04
C LEU A 39 -17.94 1.95 16.46
N SER A 40 -18.26 3.05 17.16
CA SER A 40 -17.88 3.21 18.58
C SER A 40 -18.57 2.20 19.50
N HIS A 41 -19.67 1.59 19.05
CA HIS A 41 -20.42 0.59 19.80
C HIS A 41 -20.14 -0.86 19.37
N ALA A 42 -19.20 -1.10 18.45
CA ALA A 42 -19.04 -2.39 17.76
C ALA A 42 -18.80 -3.61 18.66
N TYR A 43 -18.30 -3.40 19.88
CA TYR A 43 -18.04 -4.45 20.88
C TYR A 43 -18.97 -4.39 22.10
N GLY A 44 -19.90 -3.43 22.15
CA GLY A 44 -20.83 -3.31 23.26
C GLY A 44 -21.73 -4.55 23.39
N ARG A 45 -21.99 -4.96 24.63
CA ARG A 45 -22.89 -6.08 24.93
C ARG A 45 -24.20 -5.57 25.50
N TRP A 46 -25.27 -6.31 25.25
CA TRP A 46 -26.60 -5.96 25.73
C TRP A 46 -26.65 -5.74 27.25
N ASP A 47 -25.98 -6.60 28.02
CA ASP A 47 -25.91 -6.53 29.49
C ASP A 47 -24.91 -5.52 30.06
N GLY A 48 -24.03 -4.95 29.24
CA GLY A 48 -22.96 -4.05 29.66
C GLY A 48 -21.90 -4.66 30.59
N GLN A 49 -21.90 -5.98 30.83
CA GLN A 49 -21.05 -6.57 31.88
C GLN A 49 -19.58 -6.74 31.47
N VAL A 50 -19.30 -6.94 30.18
CA VAL A 50 -17.93 -7.17 29.69
C VAL A 50 -17.21 -5.87 29.37
N PHE A 51 -17.95 -4.85 28.93
CA PHE A 51 -17.40 -3.56 28.50
C PHE A 51 -18.15 -2.41 29.20
N PRO A 52 -17.91 -2.20 30.50
CA PRO A 52 -18.67 -1.22 31.29
C PRO A 52 -18.44 0.24 30.85
N SER A 53 -17.41 0.51 30.06
CA SER A 53 -17.14 1.82 29.46
C SER A 53 -17.93 2.09 28.18
N LEU A 54 -18.58 1.07 27.61
CA LEU A 54 -19.43 1.20 26.43
C LEU A 54 -20.91 1.26 26.84
N PRO A 55 -21.78 1.87 26.00
CA PRO A 55 -23.23 1.83 26.23
C PRO A 55 -23.77 0.40 26.28
N SER A 56 -24.95 0.21 26.86
CA SER A 56 -25.63 -1.09 26.95
C SER A 56 -27.11 -0.98 26.61
N GLY A 57 -27.78 -2.13 26.45
CA GLY A 57 -29.20 -2.19 26.12
C GLY A 57 -29.57 -1.35 24.89
N GLU A 58 -30.59 -0.50 25.04
CA GLU A 58 -31.11 0.36 23.98
C GLU A 58 -30.20 1.55 23.63
N GLU A 59 -29.24 1.90 24.50
CA GLU A 59 -28.27 2.96 24.22
C GLU A 59 -27.28 2.54 23.11
N LEU A 60 -27.10 1.23 22.91
CA LEU A 60 -26.39 0.71 21.76
C LEU A 60 -27.15 1.04 20.47
N SER A 61 -26.45 1.57 19.49
CA SER A 61 -27.02 1.76 18.15
C SER A 61 -27.56 0.44 17.59
N ALA A 62 -28.72 0.47 16.94
CA ALA A 62 -29.33 -0.73 16.36
C ALA A 62 -28.40 -1.45 15.38
N THR A 63 -27.64 -0.70 14.57
CA THR A 63 -26.64 -1.25 13.64
C THR A 63 -25.54 -2.02 14.36
N ALA A 64 -24.97 -1.47 15.44
CA ALA A 64 -23.94 -2.18 16.20
C ALA A 64 -24.46 -3.47 16.81
N ARG A 65 -25.68 -3.46 17.39
CA ARG A 65 -26.33 -4.65 17.93
C ARG A 65 -26.51 -5.74 16.86
N LEU A 66 -26.99 -5.34 15.67
CA LEU A 66 -27.20 -6.24 14.54
C LEU A 66 -25.86 -6.82 14.02
N VAL A 67 -24.88 -5.97 13.74
CA VAL A 67 -23.58 -6.39 13.20
C VAL A 67 -22.85 -7.29 14.19
N HIS A 68 -22.89 -6.99 15.49
CA HIS A 68 -22.27 -7.82 16.52
C HIS A 68 -22.88 -9.23 16.56
N LEU A 69 -24.21 -9.33 16.58
CA LEU A 69 -24.92 -10.62 16.56
C LEU A 69 -24.55 -11.42 15.30
N VAL A 70 -24.68 -10.81 14.12
CA VAL A 70 -24.42 -11.48 12.84
C VAL A 70 -22.96 -11.93 12.75
N HIS A 71 -22.00 -11.11 13.20
CA HIS A 71 -20.58 -11.45 13.19
C HIS A 71 -20.27 -12.68 14.03
N VAL A 72 -20.79 -12.74 15.26
CA VAL A 72 -20.59 -13.90 16.13
C VAL A 72 -21.32 -15.13 15.58
N ALA A 73 -22.57 -14.99 15.14
CA ALA A 73 -23.33 -16.08 14.56
C ALA A 73 -22.63 -16.67 13.32
N GLN A 74 -22.06 -15.83 12.45
CA GLN A 74 -21.30 -16.27 11.28
C GLN A 74 -20.06 -17.09 11.64
N ILE A 75 -19.33 -16.73 12.70
CA ILE A 75 -18.18 -17.51 13.18
C ILE A 75 -18.62 -18.92 13.59
N TYR A 76 -19.70 -19.03 14.35
CA TYR A 76 -20.24 -20.33 14.77
C TYR A 76 -20.82 -21.12 13.59
N HIS A 77 -21.44 -20.44 12.61
CA HIS A 77 -21.90 -21.04 11.37
C HIS A 77 -20.75 -21.69 10.59
N GLN A 78 -19.61 -21.01 10.45
CA GLN A 78 -18.44 -21.55 9.77
C GLN A 78 -17.81 -22.75 10.50
N MET A 79 -17.91 -22.80 11.82
CA MET A 79 -17.34 -23.88 12.63
C MET A 79 -18.25 -25.10 12.78
N GLY A 80 -19.57 -24.92 12.75
CA GLY A 80 -20.53 -25.97 13.12
C GLY A 80 -21.87 -25.93 12.39
N GLY A 81 -22.00 -25.16 11.30
CA GLY A 81 -23.24 -25.07 10.52
C GLY A 81 -24.32 -24.20 11.17
N PRO A 82 -25.51 -24.11 10.54
CA PRO A 82 -26.56 -23.15 10.93
C PRO A 82 -27.09 -23.40 12.34
N ASP A 83 -27.20 -24.66 12.76
CA ASP A 83 -27.66 -25.00 14.11
C ASP A 83 -26.70 -24.52 15.20
N ALA A 84 -25.38 -24.53 14.94
CA ALA A 84 -24.39 -24.00 15.87
C ALA A 84 -24.50 -22.48 16.03
N ALA A 85 -24.85 -21.77 14.94
CA ALA A 85 -25.11 -20.34 14.96
C ALA A 85 -26.38 -20.01 15.78
N ASP A 86 -27.46 -20.75 15.54
CA ASP A 86 -28.70 -20.58 16.30
C ASP A 86 -28.51 -20.89 17.79
N GLU A 87 -27.74 -21.93 18.11
CA GLU A 87 -27.47 -22.30 19.50
C GLU A 87 -26.66 -21.23 20.25
N VAL A 88 -25.64 -20.63 19.62
CA VAL A 88 -24.91 -19.52 20.28
C VAL A 88 -25.80 -18.30 20.46
N VAL A 89 -26.64 -17.95 19.48
CA VAL A 89 -27.55 -16.80 19.56
C VAL A 89 -28.58 -17.01 20.66
N ARG A 90 -29.20 -18.20 20.73
CA ARG A 90 -30.17 -18.56 21.79
C ARG A 90 -29.54 -18.47 23.17
N ARG A 91 -28.36 -19.09 23.34
CA ARG A 91 -27.68 -19.16 24.63
C ARG A 91 -27.26 -17.78 25.17
N ARG A 92 -26.95 -16.83 24.28
CA ARG A 92 -26.41 -15.51 24.65
C ARG A 92 -27.41 -14.36 24.49
N SER A 93 -28.67 -14.67 24.18
CA SER A 93 -29.78 -13.72 24.16
C SER A 93 -29.98 -13.07 25.53
N GLY A 94 -30.13 -11.75 25.59
CA GLY A 94 -30.31 -10.98 26.82
C GLY A 94 -29.05 -10.76 27.65
N THR A 95 -27.90 -11.29 27.22
CA THR A 95 -26.58 -11.02 27.82
C THR A 95 -25.67 -10.35 26.82
N GLU A 96 -25.20 -11.09 25.80
CA GLU A 96 -24.41 -10.52 24.72
C GLU A 96 -25.29 -9.79 23.71
N PHE A 97 -26.42 -10.42 23.35
CA PHE A 97 -27.26 -9.99 22.24
C PHE A 97 -28.58 -9.39 22.71
N ASP A 98 -29.05 -8.40 21.94
CA ASP A 98 -30.41 -7.88 22.02
C ASP A 98 -31.42 -9.04 21.85
N PRO A 99 -32.31 -9.28 22.84
CA PRO A 99 -33.29 -10.38 22.78
C PRO A 99 -34.19 -10.33 21.55
N GLU A 100 -34.56 -9.14 21.08
CA GLU A 100 -35.43 -9.00 19.92
C GLU A 100 -34.70 -9.35 18.63
N LEU A 101 -33.44 -8.92 18.48
CA LEU A 101 -32.62 -9.33 17.34
C LEU A 101 -32.30 -10.83 17.38
N ALA A 102 -32.07 -11.41 18.55
CA ALA A 102 -31.89 -12.85 18.71
C ALA A 102 -33.14 -13.62 18.29
N ARG A 103 -34.34 -13.14 18.68
CA ARG A 103 -35.62 -13.69 18.24
C ARG A 103 -35.78 -13.61 16.73
N LEU A 104 -35.47 -12.46 16.12
CA LEU A 104 -35.54 -12.28 14.66
C LEU A 104 -34.54 -13.18 13.92
N TRP A 105 -33.32 -13.32 14.42
CA TRP A 105 -32.34 -14.25 13.87
C TRP A 105 -32.89 -15.67 13.86
N LEU A 106 -33.34 -16.19 15.01
CA LEU A 106 -33.82 -17.57 15.15
C LEU A 106 -35.04 -17.89 14.27
N GLN A 107 -35.79 -16.87 13.85
CA GLN A 107 -36.92 -17.03 12.94
C GLN A 107 -36.52 -17.04 11.46
N ASN A 108 -35.39 -16.42 11.09
CA ASN A 108 -35.07 -16.10 9.69
C ASN A 108 -33.69 -16.59 9.24
N SER A 109 -32.80 -17.01 10.14
CA SER A 109 -31.37 -17.26 9.89
C SER A 109 -31.13 -18.29 8.78
N HIS A 110 -31.88 -19.39 8.76
CA HIS A 110 -31.73 -20.46 7.76
C HIS A 110 -32.06 -19.99 6.34
N ASP A 111 -33.07 -19.13 6.19
CA ASP A 111 -33.42 -18.57 4.88
C ASP A 111 -32.39 -17.51 4.45
N LEU A 112 -32.03 -16.60 5.36
CA LEU A 112 -31.01 -15.58 5.13
C LEU A 112 -29.67 -16.20 4.68
N LEU A 113 -29.18 -17.22 5.41
CA LEU A 113 -27.90 -17.87 5.11
C LEU A 113 -27.93 -18.67 3.81
N ARG A 114 -29.09 -19.20 3.39
CA ARG A 114 -29.24 -19.90 2.11
C ARG A 114 -29.17 -18.95 0.91
N ASN A 115 -29.61 -17.70 1.10
CA ASN A 115 -29.72 -16.71 0.03
C ASN A 115 -28.44 -15.87 -0.18
N VAL A 116 -27.43 -16.00 0.69
CA VAL A 116 -26.11 -15.36 0.50
C VAL A 116 -25.25 -16.22 -0.43
N ALA A 117 -25.28 -15.91 -1.73
CA ALA A 117 -24.50 -16.64 -2.73
C ALA A 117 -22.99 -16.33 -2.65
N PRO A 118 -22.10 -17.32 -2.86
CA PRO A 118 -20.66 -17.14 -2.73
C PRO A 118 -20.01 -16.24 -3.80
N ASP A 119 -20.66 -16.06 -4.95
CA ASP A 119 -19.95 -15.57 -6.14
C ASP A 119 -19.72 -14.05 -6.16
N SER A 120 -20.41 -13.27 -5.32
CA SER A 120 -19.93 -11.96 -4.81
C SER A 120 -20.92 -11.31 -3.84
N VAL A 121 -20.80 -11.62 -2.54
CA VAL A 121 -21.53 -10.92 -1.46
C VAL A 121 -21.29 -9.40 -1.51
N TRP A 122 -20.12 -8.97 -2.01
CA TRP A 122 -19.77 -7.56 -2.17
C TRP A 122 -20.60 -6.87 -3.24
N ASP A 123 -20.76 -7.48 -4.41
CA ASP A 123 -21.57 -6.88 -5.49
C ASP A 123 -23.05 -6.87 -5.11
N GLN A 124 -23.53 -7.92 -4.43
CA GLN A 124 -24.89 -7.94 -3.88
C GLN A 124 -25.10 -6.82 -2.85
N ALA A 125 -24.17 -6.66 -1.90
CA ALA A 125 -24.25 -5.61 -0.90
C ALA A 125 -24.26 -4.21 -1.54
N LEU A 126 -23.38 -3.96 -2.51
CA LEU A 126 -23.35 -2.70 -3.26
C LEU A 126 -24.63 -2.46 -4.08
N HIS A 127 -25.22 -3.52 -4.64
CA HIS A 127 -26.48 -3.42 -5.39
C HIS A 127 -27.69 -3.14 -4.49
N THR A 128 -27.64 -3.57 -3.23
CA THR A 128 -28.68 -3.26 -2.23
C THR A 128 -28.56 -1.87 -1.62
N GLU A 129 -27.47 -1.14 -1.87
CA GLU A 129 -27.27 0.20 -1.32
C GLU A 129 -28.31 1.18 -1.89
N PRO A 130 -29.13 1.84 -1.03
CA PRO A 130 -30.15 2.76 -1.50
C PRO A 130 -29.53 4.00 -2.16
N GLU A 131 -30.11 4.43 -3.28
CA GLU A 131 -29.69 5.64 -3.98
C GLU A 131 -30.17 6.92 -3.25
N PRO A 132 -29.43 8.05 -3.37
CA PRO A 132 -28.20 8.22 -4.16
C PRO A 132 -26.93 7.77 -3.42
N HIS A 133 -26.03 7.08 -4.14
CA HIS A 133 -24.73 6.71 -3.60
C HIS A 133 -23.85 7.93 -3.36
N ARG A 134 -23.22 7.99 -2.19
CA ARG A 134 -22.22 9.00 -1.91
C ARG A 134 -20.92 8.64 -2.58
N ARG A 135 -20.48 9.46 -3.54
CA ARG A 135 -19.15 9.31 -4.16
C ARG A 135 -18.14 10.25 -3.51
N VAL A 136 -16.89 9.81 -3.47
CA VAL A 136 -15.76 10.64 -3.11
C VAL A 136 -15.19 11.24 -4.40
N GLY A 137 -15.11 12.57 -4.45
CA GLY A 137 -14.48 13.27 -5.58
C GLY A 137 -12.95 13.12 -5.59
N PRO A 138 -12.29 13.31 -6.75
CA PRO A 138 -10.83 13.17 -6.88
C PRO A 138 -10.00 14.01 -5.90
N VAL A 139 -10.52 15.18 -5.50
CA VAL A 139 -9.86 16.12 -4.58
C VAL A 139 -9.69 15.53 -3.17
N HIS A 140 -10.53 14.58 -2.77
CA HIS A 140 -10.48 13.95 -1.44
C HIS A 140 -9.72 12.62 -1.42
N LEU A 141 -9.20 12.15 -2.56
CA LEU A 141 -8.44 10.89 -2.60
C LEU A 141 -7.17 10.95 -1.73
N ASP A 142 -6.57 12.13 -1.63
CA ASP A 142 -5.38 12.35 -0.80
C ASP A 142 -5.70 12.26 0.70
N ASP A 143 -6.83 12.84 1.12
CA ASP A 143 -7.31 12.74 2.50
C ASP A 143 -7.64 11.29 2.87
N MET A 144 -8.27 10.55 1.94
CA MET A 144 -8.56 9.13 2.13
C MET A 144 -7.29 8.28 2.25
N CYS A 145 -6.33 8.45 1.33
CA CYS A 145 -5.07 7.72 1.38
C CYS A 145 -4.33 8.01 2.67
N SER A 146 -4.29 9.28 3.11
CA SER A 146 -3.69 9.67 4.38
C SER A 146 -4.42 9.08 5.59
N ALA A 147 -5.75 9.04 5.59
CA ALA A 147 -6.52 8.46 6.69
C ALA A 147 -6.31 6.94 6.81
N LEU A 148 -6.24 6.25 5.68
CA LEU A 148 -5.93 4.83 5.61
C LEU A 148 -4.49 4.55 6.07
N ALA A 149 -3.52 5.37 5.61
CA ALA A 149 -2.12 5.32 6.01
C ALA A 149 -1.96 5.38 7.53
N ASP A 150 -2.54 6.41 8.15
CA ASP A 150 -2.41 6.64 9.59
C ASP A 150 -2.98 5.46 10.39
N PHE A 151 -4.04 4.80 9.89
CA PHE A 151 -4.63 3.66 10.57
C PHE A 151 -3.81 2.37 10.39
N VAL A 152 -3.22 2.15 9.21
CA VAL A 152 -2.30 1.05 8.97
C VAL A 152 -1.07 1.15 9.86
N ASP A 153 -0.52 2.36 9.97
CA ASP A 153 0.64 2.66 10.80
C ASP A 153 0.41 2.32 12.29
N LEU A 154 -0.85 2.32 12.77
CA LEU A 154 -1.21 1.87 14.14
C LEU A 154 -1.05 0.36 14.36
N ALA A 155 -0.86 -0.43 13.31
CA ALA A 155 -0.65 -1.87 13.44
C ALA A 155 0.60 -2.21 14.27
N SER A 156 1.60 -1.32 14.27
CA SER A 156 2.85 -1.47 15.02
C SER A 156 3.28 -0.13 15.64
N PRO A 157 3.78 -0.14 16.89
CA PRO A 157 4.31 1.08 17.50
C PRO A 157 5.56 1.63 16.78
N PHE A 158 6.18 0.82 15.91
CA PHE A 158 7.38 1.17 15.14
C PHE A 158 7.08 1.83 13.79
N THR A 159 5.80 1.93 13.40
CA THR A 159 5.37 2.45 12.09
C THR A 159 4.61 3.76 12.22
N SER A 160 4.53 4.38 13.40
CA SER A 160 3.80 5.64 13.56
C SER A 160 4.38 6.76 12.68
N GLY A 161 3.59 7.24 11.71
CA GLY A 161 3.98 8.29 10.76
C GLY A 161 4.93 7.81 9.65
N HIS A 162 5.12 6.51 9.54
CA HIS A 162 5.98 5.86 8.54
C HIS A 162 5.48 6.16 7.13
N SER A 163 4.21 5.85 6.86
CA SER A 163 3.61 6.03 5.54
C SER A 163 3.64 7.49 5.09
N ALA A 164 3.44 8.43 6.02
CA ALA A 164 3.57 9.87 5.75
C ALA A 164 5.03 10.27 5.44
N GLY A 165 6.00 9.66 6.11
CA GLY A 165 7.43 9.85 5.83
C GLY A 165 7.83 9.36 4.44
N VAL A 166 7.41 8.14 4.08
CA VAL A 166 7.62 7.55 2.75
C VAL A 166 7.01 8.42 1.66
N ALA A 167 5.75 8.84 1.83
CA ALA A 167 5.03 9.67 0.87
C ALA A 167 5.74 11.00 0.59
N ARG A 168 6.23 11.70 1.64
CA ARG A 168 6.97 12.96 1.49
C ARG A 168 8.28 12.79 0.73
N LEU A 169 9.04 11.74 1.05
CA LEU A 169 10.29 11.43 0.35
C LEU A 169 10.04 11.10 -1.12
N ALA A 170 9.03 10.28 -1.38
CA ALA A 170 8.69 9.84 -2.73
C ALA A 170 8.18 11.00 -3.61
N GLU A 171 7.33 11.88 -3.06
CA GLU A 171 6.86 13.08 -3.77
C GLU A 171 8.01 14.02 -4.15
N ALA A 172 8.87 14.37 -3.18
CA ALA A 172 10.00 15.26 -3.42
C ALA A 172 11.01 14.64 -4.41
N ALA A 173 11.24 13.33 -4.34
CA ALA A 173 12.09 12.62 -5.29
C ALA A 173 11.48 12.59 -6.70
N ALA A 174 10.17 12.39 -6.83
CA ALA A 174 9.47 12.42 -8.12
C ALA A 174 9.56 13.79 -8.79
N LEU A 175 9.47 14.87 -8.00
CA LEU A 175 9.70 16.22 -8.49
C LEU A 175 11.15 16.44 -8.96
N ASP A 176 12.17 15.97 -8.22
CA ASP A 176 13.59 16.10 -8.63
C ASP A 176 13.89 15.37 -9.94
N VAL A 177 13.32 14.18 -10.15
CA VAL A 177 13.55 13.42 -11.39
C VAL A 177 12.74 13.94 -12.58
N GLY A 178 11.80 14.89 -12.35
CA GLY A 178 10.99 15.54 -13.38
C GLY A 178 9.78 14.73 -13.84
N LEU A 179 9.12 13.98 -12.95
CA LEU A 179 7.83 13.34 -13.26
C LEU A 179 6.72 14.40 -13.42
N ASP A 180 5.69 14.08 -14.19
CA ASP A 180 4.53 14.96 -14.34
C ASP A 180 3.65 15.00 -13.07
N SER A 181 2.68 15.92 -13.04
CA SER A 181 1.82 16.11 -11.86
C SER A 181 1.00 14.88 -11.49
N ASP A 182 0.60 14.07 -12.47
CA ASP A 182 -0.24 12.89 -12.25
C ASP A 182 0.60 11.73 -11.71
N GLU A 183 1.82 11.56 -12.21
CA GLU A 183 2.80 10.60 -11.69
C GLU A 183 3.28 10.99 -10.28
N VAL A 184 3.51 12.28 -10.01
CA VAL A 184 3.84 12.79 -8.67
C VAL A 184 2.70 12.50 -7.68
N ALA A 185 1.45 12.80 -8.06
CA ALA A 185 0.29 12.48 -7.23
C ALA A 185 0.15 10.97 -7.01
N THR A 186 0.42 10.16 -8.04
CA THR A 186 0.37 8.69 -7.99
C THR A 186 1.39 8.15 -6.99
N VAL A 187 2.66 8.58 -7.06
CA VAL A 187 3.70 8.08 -6.15
C VAL A 187 3.48 8.55 -4.71
N ARG A 188 2.98 9.78 -4.51
CA ARG A 188 2.65 10.28 -3.17
C ARG A 188 1.55 9.44 -2.53
N ARG A 189 0.46 9.19 -3.26
CA ARG A 189 -0.65 8.34 -2.77
C ARG A 189 -0.21 6.90 -2.58
N ALA A 190 0.62 6.38 -3.48
CA ALA A 190 1.20 5.06 -3.33
C ALA A 190 2.04 4.97 -2.05
N GLY A 191 2.85 5.98 -1.73
CA GLY A 191 3.60 6.06 -0.46
C GLY A 191 2.71 6.10 0.78
N GLN A 192 1.57 6.79 0.72
CA GLN A 192 0.59 6.78 1.82
C GLN A 192 -0.05 5.39 1.99
N ALA A 193 -0.41 4.73 0.91
CA ALA A 193 -1.22 3.51 0.95
C ALA A 193 -0.42 2.21 0.79
N HIS A 194 0.93 2.27 0.75
CA HIS A 194 1.75 1.14 0.32
C HIS A 194 1.61 -0.10 1.22
N ASP A 195 1.36 0.14 2.51
CA ASP A 195 1.31 -0.87 3.56
C ASP A 195 -0.11 -1.31 3.95
N LEU A 196 -1.15 -0.95 3.17
CA LEU A 196 -2.53 -1.36 3.45
C LEU A 196 -2.72 -2.86 3.69
N GLY A 197 -1.93 -3.70 3.02
CA GLY A 197 -1.92 -5.14 3.18
C GLY A 197 -1.35 -5.64 4.50
N MET A 198 -0.70 -4.81 5.33
CA MET A 198 -0.25 -5.19 6.67
C MET A 198 -1.38 -5.73 7.54
N VAL A 199 -2.64 -5.33 7.27
CA VAL A 199 -3.84 -5.81 7.96
C VAL A 199 -4.07 -7.31 7.79
N SER A 200 -3.48 -7.95 6.77
CA SER A 200 -3.57 -9.41 6.58
C SER A 200 -2.58 -10.19 7.46
N VAL A 201 -1.63 -9.51 8.09
CA VAL A 201 -0.56 -10.11 8.90
C VAL A 201 -0.84 -9.86 10.38
N PRO A 202 -0.89 -10.91 11.23
CA PRO A 202 -1.07 -10.74 12.66
C PRO A 202 -0.02 -9.80 13.27
N ASN A 203 -0.43 -8.74 14.00
CA ASN A 203 0.53 -7.75 14.54
C ASN A 203 1.64 -8.35 15.42
N ARG A 204 1.41 -9.52 16.06
CA ARG A 204 2.46 -10.23 16.81
C ARG A 204 3.70 -10.52 15.96
N ILE A 205 3.53 -10.73 14.65
CA ILE A 205 4.63 -10.94 13.70
C ILE A 205 5.39 -9.62 13.50
N TRP A 206 4.68 -8.49 13.31
CA TRP A 206 5.29 -7.16 13.12
C TRP A 206 6.11 -6.68 14.33
N ILE A 207 5.72 -7.05 15.54
CA ILE A 207 6.41 -6.65 16.78
C ILE A 207 7.43 -7.69 17.28
N THR A 208 7.69 -8.74 16.50
CA THR A 208 8.62 -9.81 16.89
C THR A 208 10.07 -9.32 16.89
N ARG A 209 10.80 -9.59 18.00
CA ARG A 209 12.22 -9.22 18.14
C ARG A 209 13.21 -10.28 17.66
N ARG A 210 12.75 -11.51 17.43
CA ARG A 210 13.55 -12.61 16.86
C ARG A 210 13.46 -12.62 15.33
N ALA A 211 14.30 -13.43 14.70
CA ALA A 211 14.11 -13.76 13.29
C ALA A 211 12.73 -14.42 13.07
N LEU A 212 12.09 -14.05 11.96
CA LEU A 212 10.85 -14.66 11.52
C LEU A 212 11.13 -16.06 10.96
N ASN A 213 10.26 -17.01 11.25
CA ASN A 213 10.32 -18.31 10.57
C ASN A 213 9.81 -18.18 9.12
N PRO A 214 10.05 -19.17 8.24
CA PRO A 214 9.65 -19.07 6.83
C PRO A 214 8.16 -18.79 6.60
N SER A 215 7.27 -19.36 7.43
CA SER A 215 5.83 -19.13 7.31
C SER A 215 5.39 -17.72 7.74
N GLU A 216 6.06 -17.16 8.75
CA GLU A 216 5.84 -15.79 9.20
C GLU A 216 6.39 -14.80 8.18
N TRP A 217 7.58 -15.09 7.63
CA TRP A 217 8.17 -14.30 6.57
C TRP A 217 7.28 -14.28 5.32
N GLU A 218 6.72 -15.41 4.90
CA GLU A 218 5.84 -15.43 3.72
C GLU A 218 4.59 -14.56 3.91
N ARG A 219 4.02 -14.54 5.12
CA ARG A 219 2.91 -13.62 5.44
C ARG A 219 3.32 -12.17 5.32
N VAL A 220 4.50 -11.82 5.86
CA VAL A 220 5.07 -10.47 5.71
C VAL A 220 5.30 -10.15 4.24
N ARG A 221 5.94 -11.03 3.47
CA ARG A 221 6.21 -10.85 2.04
C ARG A 221 4.94 -10.51 1.24
N LEU A 222 3.85 -11.21 1.53
CA LEU A 222 2.57 -11.05 0.84
C LEU A 222 1.79 -9.78 1.20
N HIS A 223 2.21 -8.99 2.20
CA HIS A 223 1.51 -7.73 2.51
C HIS A 223 1.49 -6.79 1.29
N THR A 224 2.58 -6.74 0.52
CA THR A 224 2.67 -5.96 -0.74
C THR A 224 1.62 -6.37 -1.77
N TYR A 225 1.42 -7.69 -1.93
CA TYR A 225 0.38 -8.26 -2.78
C TYR A 225 -1.01 -7.85 -2.29
N HIS A 226 -1.25 -7.94 -0.98
CA HIS A 226 -2.54 -7.57 -0.40
C HIS A 226 -2.83 -6.07 -0.54
N SER A 227 -1.82 -5.18 -0.35
CA SER A 227 -1.97 -3.75 -0.60
C SER A 227 -2.43 -3.48 -2.03
N GLN A 228 -1.74 -4.07 -3.01
CA GLN A 228 -2.11 -3.95 -4.42
C GLN A 228 -3.52 -4.49 -4.69
N ARG A 229 -3.86 -5.66 -4.14
CA ARG A 229 -5.17 -6.31 -4.35
C ARG A 229 -6.30 -5.43 -3.81
N ILE A 230 -6.16 -4.91 -2.59
CA ILE A 230 -7.14 -4.03 -1.94
C ILE A 230 -7.36 -2.77 -2.77
N LEU A 231 -6.27 -2.09 -3.14
CA LEU A 231 -6.34 -0.85 -3.91
C LEU A 231 -6.92 -1.07 -5.31
N SER A 232 -6.66 -2.22 -5.93
CA SER A 232 -7.17 -2.54 -7.27
C SER A 232 -8.70 -2.72 -7.34
N LEU A 233 -9.38 -2.87 -6.20
CA LEU A 233 -10.85 -2.98 -6.16
C LEU A 233 -11.52 -1.65 -6.54
N ALA A 234 -10.92 -0.52 -6.22
CA ALA A 234 -11.45 0.79 -6.55
C ALA A 234 -10.82 1.32 -7.84
N ALA A 235 -11.64 1.58 -8.87
CA ALA A 235 -11.14 2.07 -10.17
C ALA A 235 -10.21 3.31 -10.07
N PRO A 236 -10.50 4.34 -9.24
CA PRO A 236 -9.62 5.49 -9.09
C PRO A 236 -8.23 5.19 -8.49
N LEU A 237 -8.07 4.03 -7.84
CA LEU A 237 -6.82 3.63 -7.15
C LEU A 237 -6.02 2.58 -7.94
N ARG A 238 -6.46 2.15 -9.13
CA ARG A 238 -5.77 1.10 -9.89
C ARG A 238 -4.36 1.52 -10.35
N SER A 239 -4.17 2.79 -10.71
CA SER A 239 -2.87 3.31 -11.14
C SER A 239 -1.85 3.32 -10.00
N LEU A 240 -2.24 3.77 -8.81
CA LEU A 240 -1.36 3.72 -7.64
C LEU A 240 -1.18 2.29 -7.13
N ALA A 241 -2.18 1.40 -7.27
CA ALA A 241 -2.07 0.00 -6.83
C ALA A 241 -0.91 -0.75 -7.51
N SER A 242 -0.65 -0.47 -8.80
CA SER A 242 0.46 -1.10 -9.52
C SER A 242 1.82 -0.64 -8.98
N VAL A 243 1.96 0.64 -8.60
CA VAL A 243 3.18 1.19 -7.98
C VAL A 243 3.34 0.66 -6.55
N THR A 244 2.27 0.69 -5.76
CA THR A 244 2.22 0.16 -4.39
C THR A 244 2.66 -1.29 -4.32
N GLY A 245 2.24 -2.16 -5.25
CA GLY A 245 2.60 -3.58 -5.19
C GLY A 245 4.09 -3.89 -5.35
N LEU A 246 4.90 -2.91 -5.76
CA LEU A 246 6.30 -3.08 -6.16
C LEU A 246 7.30 -2.40 -5.20
N HIS A 247 6.85 -1.86 -4.07
CA HIS A 247 7.71 -1.09 -3.15
C HIS A 247 8.80 -1.91 -2.44
N HIS A 248 8.82 -3.23 -2.61
CA HIS A 248 9.90 -4.12 -2.17
C HIS A 248 10.57 -4.89 -3.33
N GLU A 249 10.25 -4.54 -4.57
CA GLU A 249 10.95 -5.07 -5.74
C GLU A 249 12.34 -4.44 -5.88
N ARG A 250 13.23 -5.15 -6.56
CA ARG A 250 14.63 -4.76 -6.78
C ARG A 250 14.97 -4.96 -8.25
N LEU A 251 15.85 -4.12 -8.79
CA LEU A 251 16.18 -4.12 -10.22
C LEU A 251 16.76 -5.46 -10.72
N ASP A 252 17.38 -6.25 -9.85
CA ASP A 252 17.95 -7.56 -10.17
C ASP A 252 16.94 -8.72 -10.03
N GLY A 253 15.68 -8.43 -9.69
CA GLY A 253 14.65 -9.46 -9.44
C GLY A 253 14.74 -10.14 -8.08
N SER A 254 15.69 -9.75 -7.21
CA SER A 254 15.82 -10.31 -5.85
C SER A 254 14.76 -9.80 -4.85
N GLY A 255 13.93 -8.85 -5.29
CA GLY A 255 12.85 -8.27 -4.50
C GLY A 255 11.59 -9.13 -4.44
N TYR A 256 10.51 -8.56 -3.90
CA TYR A 256 9.24 -9.27 -3.71
C TYR A 256 8.04 -8.33 -3.87
N HIS A 257 6.84 -8.82 -4.17
CA HIS A 257 6.37 -10.23 -4.17
C HIS A 257 6.42 -10.96 -5.52
N ARG A 258 6.71 -10.29 -6.62
CA ARG A 258 6.67 -10.83 -7.99
C ARG A 258 8.05 -11.20 -8.53
N GLY A 259 9.12 -10.58 -8.00
CA GLY A 259 10.48 -10.79 -8.49
C GLY A 259 10.69 -10.14 -9.86
N LEU A 260 10.18 -8.92 -10.04
CA LEU A 260 10.33 -8.19 -11.29
C LEU A 260 11.77 -7.67 -11.41
N SER A 261 12.33 -7.74 -12.62
CA SER A 261 13.60 -7.08 -12.94
C SER A 261 13.40 -5.59 -13.17
N ALA A 262 14.49 -4.88 -13.45
CA ALA A 262 14.48 -3.47 -13.84
C ALA A 262 13.42 -3.20 -14.91
N SER A 263 13.28 -4.10 -15.88
CA SER A 263 12.32 -4.04 -16.98
C SER A 263 10.86 -4.27 -16.58
N GLY A 264 10.54 -4.47 -15.30
CA GLY A 264 9.16 -4.49 -14.79
C GLY A 264 8.82 -3.28 -13.91
N MET A 265 9.79 -2.39 -13.64
CA MET A 265 9.64 -1.32 -12.65
C MET A 265 9.67 0.06 -13.31
N SER A 266 8.57 0.80 -13.22
CA SER A 266 8.48 2.21 -13.61
C SER A 266 9.31 3.11 -12.67
N MET A 267 9.62 4.34 -13.10
CA MET A 267 10.31 5.30 -12.22
C MET A 267 9.54 5.59 -10.92
N PRO A 268 8.21 5.78 -10.89
CA PRO A 268 7.43 5.83 -9.65
C PRO A 268 7.66 4.63 -8.71
N ALA A 269 7.69 3.41 -9.24
CA ALA A 269 7.92 2.20 -8.43
C ALA A 269 9.35 2.16 -7.86
N ARG A 270 10.34 2.54 -8.66
CA ARG A 270 11.75 2.64 -8.22
C ARG A 270 11.92 3.68 -7.12
N ILE A 271 11.29 4.85 -7.25
CA ILE A 271 11.30 5.90 -6.23
C ILE A 271 10.64 5.41 -4.95
N LEU A 272 9.46 4.79 -5.05
CA LEU A 272 8.74 4.30 -3.88
C LEU A 272 9.57 3.24 -3.12
N ALA A 273 10.19 2.29 -3.82
CA ALA A 273 11.01 1.26 -3.19
C ALA A 273 12.22 1.84 -2.44
N VAL A 274 12.86 2.86 -3.01
CA VAL A 274 13.99 3.55 -2.36
C VAL A 274 13.52 4.39 -1.17
N ALA A 275 12.43 5.15 -1.33
CA ALA A 275 11.86 5.97 -0.27
C ALA A 275 11.46 5.10 0.94
N GLU A 276 10.84 3.96 0.65
CA GLU A 276 10.46 2.97 1.67
C GLU A 276 11.70 2.44 2.39
N MET A 277 12.67 1.90 1.64
CA MET A 277 13.90 1.36 2.23
C MET A 277 14.61 2.40 3.11
N PHE A 278 14.73 3.64 2.65
CA PHE A 278 15.38 4.71 3.41
C PHE A 278 14.62 5.09 4.69
N GLN A 279 13.30 5.29 4.59
CA GLN A 279 12.47 5.65 5.73
C GLN A 279 12.49 4.53 6.78
N SER A 280 12.31 3.28 6.33
CA SER A 280 12.45 2.08 7.14
C SER A 280 13.78 2.02 7.91
N MET A 281 14.91 2.33 7.25
CA MET A 281 16.24 2.29 7.89
C MET A 281 16.39 3.32 9.03
N LYS A 282 15.83 4.51 8.86
CA LYS A 282 15.90 5.59 9.85
C LYS A 282 14.94 5.43 11.03
N GLU A 283 14.02 4.48 10.95
CA GLU A 283 13.07 4.19 12.02
C GLU A 283 13.56 3.01 12.86
N PRO A 284 13.28 3.02 14.18
CA PRO A 284 13.48 1.84 15.00
C PRO A 284 12.53 0.74 14.56
N ARG A 285 12.97 -0.51 14.59
CA ARG A 285 12.15 -1.71 14.37
C ARG A 285 12.24 -2.60 15.61
N ALA A 286 11.31 -3.54 15.76
CA ALA A 286 11.30 -4.45 16.92
C ALA A 286 12.65 -5.19 17.12
N TRP A 287 13.35 -5.49 16.03
CA TRP A 287 14.60 -6.26 16.00
C TRP A 287 15.86 -5.39 15.83
N ARG A 288 15.75 -4.06 15.64
CA ARG A 288 16.93 -3.17 15.52
C ARG A 288 16.64 -1.72 15.87
N PRO A 289 17.64 -0.95 16.36
CA PRO A 289 17.53 0.50 16.45
C PRO A 289 17.44 1.16 15.05
N ALA A 290 17.05 2.43 15.05
CA ALA A 290 17.17 3.32 13.89
C ALA A 290 18.64 3.47 13.47
N LEU A 291 18.90 3.47 12.17
CA LEU A 291 20.22 3.79 11.63
C LEU A 291 20.43 5.30 11.60
N ALA A 292 21.67 5.73 11.82
CA ALA A 292 22.08 7.10 11.55
C ALA A 292 21.93 7.41 10.05
N PRO A 293 21.57 8.66 9.66
CA PRO A 293 21.37 9.03 8.25
C PRO A 293 22.55 8.66 7.34
N ASP A 294 23.79 8.85 7.78
CA ASP A 294 24.99 8.50 7.00
C ASP A 294 25.16 6.99 6.76
N MET A 295 24.68 6.16 7.69
CA MET A 295 24.67 4.70 7.54
C MET A 295 23.60 4.27 6.54
N ALA A 296 22.39 4.85 6.64
CA ALA A 296 21.30 4.60 5.69
C ALA A 296 21.69 5.03 4.26
N THR A 297 22.34 6.19 4.12
CA THR A 297 22.88 6.69 2.85
C THR A 297 23.91 5.74 2.25
N ARG A 298 24.86 5.24 3.06
CA ARG A 298 25.84 4.26 2.62
C ARG A 298 25.18 2.97 2.13
N GLN A 299 24.24 2.44 2.90
CA GLN A 299 23.53 1.22 2.54
C GLN A 299 22.77 1.35 1.21
N LEU A 300 22.09 2.49 0.95
CA LEU A 300 21.48 2.71 -0.38
C LEU A 300 22.51 2.73 -1.52
N ARG A 301 23.69 3.30 -1.28
CA ARG A 301 24.77 3.33 -2.29
C ARG A 301 25.35 1.94 -2.55
N ASP A 302 25.44 1.10 -1.52
CA ASP A 302 25.87 -0.29 -1.66
C ASP A 302 24.85 -1.11 -2.48
N GLU A 303 23.55 -0.88 -2.28
CA GLU A 303 22.48 -1.48 -3.09
C GLU A 303 22.53 -1.03 -4.55
N VAL A 304 22.90 0.23 -4.82
CA VAL A 304 23.14 0.72 -6.18
C VAL A 304 24.35 0.03 -6.81
N ALA A 305 25.46 -0.10 -6.06
CA ALA A 305 26.68 -0.77 -6.54
C ALA A 305 26.42 -2.25 -6.85
N ALA A 306 25.47 -2.87 -6.14
CA ALA A 306 25.02 -4.23 -6.41
C ALA A 306 23.89 -4.34 -7.44
N HIS A 307 23.57 -3.25 -8.16
CA HIS A 307 22.52 -3.21 -9.19
C HIS A 307 21.10 -3.57 -8.70
N ARG A 308 20.80 -3.36 -7.41
CA ARG A 308 19.49 -3.68 -6.82
C ARG A 308 18.55 -2.48 -6.75
N LEU A 309 19.09 -1.27 -6.67
CA LEU A 309 18.31 -0.03 -6.64
C LEU A 309 18.64 0.88 -7.82
N ASP A 310 17.62 1.61 -8.28
CA ASP A 310 17.82 2.62 -9.31
C ASP A 310 18.58 3.80 -8.72
N PRO A 311 19.75 4.12 -9.26
CA PRO A 311 20.55 5.20 -8.74
C PRO A 311 19.99 6.60 -8.93
N ARG A 312 19.22 6.87 -9.99
CA ARG A 312 18.52 8.15 -10.14
C ARG A 312 17.49 8.30 -9.03
N ALA A 313 16.77 7.23 -8.71
CA ALA A 313 15.84 7.21 -7.58
C ALA A 313 16.56 7.40 -6.23
N VAL A 314 17.70 6.73 -6.02
CA VAL A 314 18.54 6.90 -4.81
C VAL A 314 19.04 8.33 -4.66
N ASP A 315 19.60 8.93 -5.71
CA ASP A 315 20.07 10.32 -5.64
C ASP A 315 18.93 11.30 -5.33
N ALA A 316 17.74 11.09 -5.92
CA ALA A 316 16.57 11.93 -5.71
C ALA A 316 16.00 11.79 -4.27
N VAL A 317 15.89 10.57 -3.75
CA VAL A 317 15.41 10.33 -2.37
C VAL A 317 16.41 10.86 -1.34
N LEU A 318 17.71 10.68 -1.57
CA LEU A 318 18.75 11.23 -0.70
C LEU A 318 18.68 12.77 -0.67
N LEU A 319 18.52 13.41 -1.84
CA LEU A 319 18.32 14.86 -1.90
C LEU A 319 17.06 15.29 -1.13
N ALA A 320 15.93 14.60 -1.34
CA ALA A 320 14.68 14.85 -0.62
C ALA A 320 14.84 14.69 0.90
N ALA A 321 15.71 13.80 1.34
CA ALA A 321 16.06 13.59 2.74
C ALA A 321 17.09 14.60 3.30
N GLY A 322 17.48 15.62 2.53
CA GLY A 322 18.49 16.60 2.90
C GLY A 322 19.92 16.05 2.92
N GLN A 323 20.17 14.89 2.32
CA GLN A 323 21.49 14.29 2.20
C GLN A 323 22.22 14.88 0.98
N PRO A 324 23.55 15.05 1.06
CA PRO A 324 24.32 15.59 -0.06
C PRO A 324 24.22 14.67 -1.29
N ARG A 325 24.02 15.27 -2.47
CA ARG A 325 24.12 14.53 -3.74
C ARG A 325 25.51 13.92 -3.83
N SER A 326 25.58 12.68 -4.32
CA SER A 326 26.86 12.13 -4.73
C SER A 326 27.46 13.03 -5.81
N SER A 327 28.68 13.51 -5.60
CA SER A 327 29.44 14.22 -6.64
C SER A 327 29.75 13.33 -7.87
N ARG A 328 29.46 12.01 -7.80
CA ARG A 328 29.71 11.01 -8.85
C ARG A 328 28.65 10.94 -9.96
N ARG A 329 27.83 11.98 -10.15
CA ARG A 329 26.93 12.04 -11.33
C ARG A 329 27.72 11.98 -12.66
N SER A 330 29.04 12.17 -12.62
CA SER A 330 29.97 12.05 -13.76
C SER A 330 30.61 10.66 -13.97
N GLU A 331 30.36 9.66 -13.12
CA GLU A 331 31.09 8.36 -13.18
C GLU A 331 30.22 7.14 -13.46
N ARG A 332 29.00 7.30 -13.98
CA ARG A 332 28.33 6.19 -14.66
C ARG A 332 28.97 5.99 -16.02
N ALA A 333 29.80 4.97 -16.15
CA ALA A 333 30.25 4.50 -17.46
C ALA A 333 29.13 3.68 -18.10
N TRP A 334 28.24 4.34 -18.83
CA TRP A 334 27.36 3.60 -19.75
C TRP A 334 28.22 2.93 -20.84
N PRO A 335 27.78 1.79 -21.40
CA PRO A 335 28.46 1.16 -22.53
C PRO A 335 28.78 2.18 -23.62
N ALA A 336 29.98 2.12 -24.18
CA ALA A 336 30.48 3.08 -25.18
C ALA A 336 30.57 4.56 -24.72
N GLY A 337 30.60 4.84 -23.41
CA GLY A 337 30.75 6.20 -22.90
C GLY A 337 29.52 7.08 -23.16
N LEU A 338 28.34 6.46 -23.23
CA LEU A 338 27.09 7.19 -23.31
C LEU A 338 26.88 8.04 -22.06
N THR A 339 26.20 9.16 -22.24
CA THR A 339 25.69 10.00 -21.16
C THR A 339 24.28 9.54 -20.78
N ASP A 340 23.82 9.86 -19.57
CA ASP A 340 22.44 9.61 -19.14
C ASP A 340 21.43 10.11 -20.18
N ARG A 341 21.72 11.26 -20.80
CA ARG A 341 20.85 11.88 -21.79
C ARG A 341 20.80 11.12 -23.11
N GLU A 342 21.92 10.57 -23.55
CA GLU A 342 21.97 9.72 -24.74
C GLU A 342 21.27 8.38 -24.49
N VAL A 343 21.33 7.84 -23.26
CA VAL A 343 20.58 6.63 -22.87
C VAL A 343 19.08 6.90 -22.84
N ASP A 344 18.63 8.02 -22.29
CA ASP A 344 17.22 8.42 -22.34
C ASP A 344 16.72 8.53 -23.80
N VAL A 345 17.54 9.11 -24.70
CA VAL A 345 17.24 9.19 -26.14
C VAL A 345 17.24 7.80 -26.80
N LEU A 346 18.19 6.92 -26.46
CA LEU A 346 18.26 5.55 -26.95
C LEU A 346 17.00 4.75 -26.59
N ARG A 347 16.51 4.86 -25.34
CA ARG A 347 15.26 4.25 -24.87
C ARG A 347 14.01 4.82 -25.54
N ALA A 348 14.05 6.09 -25.92
CA ALA A 348 12.95 6.70 -26.68
C ALA A 348 12.96 6.22 -28.14
N ILE A 349 14.15 5.96 -28.71
CA ILE A 349 14.30 5.34 -30.04
C ILE A 349 13.75 3.91 -30.05
N THR A 350 14.03 3.10 -29.02
CA THR A 350 13.54 1.71 -28.94
C THR A 350 12.01 1.63 -28.83
N ARG A 351 11.36 2.71 -28.37
CA ARG A 351 9.90 2.88 -28.36
C ARG A 351 9.30 3.37 -29.68
N GLY A 352 10.13 3.59 -30.70
CA GLY A 352 9.66 4.08 -32.00
C GLY A 352 9.31 5.58 -32.04
N LEU A 353 9.60 6.35 -30.98
CA LEU A 353 9.20 7.76 -30.89
C LEU A 353 9.97 8.65 -31.87
N ALA A 354 9.29 9.51 -32.64
CA ALA A 354 9.95 10.48 -33.51
C ALA A 354 10.70 11.55 -32.72
N ASN A 355 11.72 12.18 -33.31
CA ASN A 355 12.58 13.15 -32.59
C ASN A 355 11.82 14.31 -31.95
N LYS A 356 10.69 14.74 -32.54
CA LYS A 356 9.81 15.76 -31.95
C LYS A 356 9.10 15.29 -30.68
N GLU A 357 8.75 14.01 -30.61
CA GLU A 357 8.09 13.38 -29.46
C GLU A 357 9.12 13.13 -28.35
N ILE A 358 10.32 12.67 -28.71
CA ILE A 358 11.45 12.58 -27.79
C ILE A 358 11.77 13.95 -27.19
N ALA A 359 11.80 15.00 -28.02
CA ALA A 359 12.07 16.36 -27.57
C ALA A 359 11.04 16.85 -26.55
N ARG A 360 9.75 16.58 -26.81
CA ARG A 360 8.66 16.88 -25.89
C ARG A 360 8.79 16.10 -24.58
N GLY A 361 9.01 14.78 -24.65
CA GLY A 361 9.11 13.91 -23.48
C GLY A 361 10.37 14.15 -22.62
N LEU A 362 11.43 14.70 -23.21
CA LEU A 362 12.65 15.07 -22.50
C LEU A 362 12.71 16.56 -22.14
N HIS A 363 11.71 17.38 -22.49
CA HIS A 363 11.70 18.82 -22.27
C HIS A 363 12.93 19.55 -22.86
N VAL A 364 13.32 19.20 -24.09
CA VAL A 364 14.42 19.86 -24.84
C VAL A 364 14.00 20.20 -26.26
N SER A 365 14.83 20.97 -26.98
CA SER A 365 14.56 21.31 -28.37
C SER A 365 14.74 20.09 -29.30
N PRO A 366 13.99 20.00 -30.42
CA PRO A 366 14.23 18.98 -31.45
C PRO A 366 15.66 18.98 -32.01
N ALA A 367 16.31 20.15 -32.06
CA ALA A 367 17.71 20.28 -32.47
C ALA A 367 18.65 19.61 -31.45
N THR A 368 18.39 19.78 -30.16
CA THR A 368 19.14 19.12 -29.08
C THR A 368 19.00 17.60 -29.16
N VAL A 369 17.79 17.09 -29.42
CA VAL A 369 17.58 15.65 -29.63
C VAL A 369 18.35 15.16 -30.85
N HIS A 370 18.31 15.90 -31.97
CA HIS A 370 19.07 15.52 -33.17
C HIS A 370 20.58 15.39 -32.87
N THR A 371 21.16 16.33 -32.14
CA THR A 371 22.57 16.26 -31.70
C THR A 371 22.82 15.03 -30.82
N HIS A 372 21.94 14.74 -29.87
CA HIS A 372 22.07 13.53 -29.04
C HIS A 372 21.97 12.24 -29.84
N VAL A 373 21.10 12.17 -30.86
CA VAL A 373 20.98 11.00 -31.74
C VAL A 373 22.27 10.78 -32.54
N LEU A 374 22.84 11.84 -33.12
CA LEU A 374 24.10 11.76 -33.87
C LEU A 374 25.27 11.32 -32.99
N ASN A 375 25.39 11.92 -31.79
CA ASN A 375 26.46 11.57 -30.86
C ASN A 375 26.31 10.14 -30.33
N LEU A 376 25.09 9.73 -29.98
CA LEU A 376 24.75 8.36 -29.60
C LEU A 376 25.18 7.37 -30.69
N TYR A 377 24.81 7.63 -31.95
CA TYR A 377 25.14 6.79 -33.11
C TYR A 377 26.65 6.65 -33.29
N GLY A 378 27.37 7.76 -33.22
CA GLY A 378 28.83 7.77 -33.30
C GLY A 378 29.49 6.96 -32.18
N LYS A 379 28.96 7.03 -30.95
CA LYS A 379 29.51 6.31 -29.79
C LYS A 379 29.28 4.80 -29.88
N ILE A 380 28.09 4.36 -30.26
CA ILE A 380 27.74 2.93 -30.32
C ILE A 380 28.06 2.27 -31.68
N GLY A 381 28.61 3.03 -32.63
CA GLY A 381 29.06 2.51 -33.91
C GLY A 381 27.93 2.12 -34.88
N VAL A 382 26.77 2.78 -34.81
CA VAL A 382 25.61 2.50 -35.68
C VAL A 382 25.14 3.75 -36.41
N ASN A 383 24.46 3.58 -37.55
CA ASN A 383 23.97 4.70 -38.37
C ASN A 383 22.45 4.70 -38.54
N THR A 384 21.74 3.75 -37.92
CA THR A 384 20.30 3.57 -38.09
C THR A 384 19.60 3.39 -36.76
N ARG A 385 18.30 3.71 -36.72
CA ARG A 385 17.45 3.48 -35.54
C ARG A 385 17.39 1.99 -35.19
N ALA A 386 17.29 1.13 -36.19
CA ALA A 386 17.32 -0.32 -36.00
C ALA A 386 18.63 -0.80 -35.37
N GLY A 387 19.79 -0.29 -35.82
CA GLY A 387 21.09 -0.60 -35.22
C GLY A 387 21.19 -0.13 -33.77
N ALA A 388 20.70 1.08 -33.47
CA ALA A 388 20.66 1.58 -32.09
C ALA A 388 19.73 0.74 -31.19
N THR A 389 18.58 0.30 -31.71
CA THR A 389 17.67 -0.59 -30.98
C THR A 389 18.28 -1.96 -30.69
N LEU A 390 18.98 -2.57 -31.66
CA LEU A 390 19.70 -3.82 -31.45
C LEU A 390 20.80 -3.69 -30.38
N TYR A 391 21.61 -2.63 -30.45
CA TYR A 391 22.61 -2.33 -29.42
C TYR A 391 21.97 -2.19 -28.03
N ALA A 392 20.82 -1.53 -27.95
CA ALA A 392 20.10 -1.39 -26.68
C ALA A 392 19.63 -2.74 -26.12
N PHE A 393 19.23 -3.70 -26.97
CA PHE A 393 18.88 -5.05 -26.54
C PHE A 393 20.11 -5.84 -26.08
N GLU A 394 21.22 -5.76 -26.83
CA GLU A 394 22.47 -6.48 -26.51
C GLU A 394 23.10 -6.05 -25.18
N HIS A 395 22.86 -4.79 -24.78
CA HIS A 395 23.43 -4.19 -23.58
C HIS A 395 22.40 -3.95 -22.46
N ASP A 396 21.19 -4.50 -22.57
CA ASP A 396 20.10 -4.36 -21.59
C ASP A 396 19.77 -2.90 -21.23
N LEU A 397 19.80 -2.03 -22.24
CA LEU A 397 19.55 -0.59 -22.12
C LEU A 397 18.10 -0.20 -22.45
N THR A 398 17.23 -1.17 -22.72
CA THR A 398 15.81 -0.91 -23.04
C THR A 398 14.96 -0.56 -21.83
N ASP A 399 13.89 0.19 -22.07
CA ASP A 399 12.92 0.49 -21.03
C ASP A 399 12.07 -0.75 -20.70
N PRO A 400 11.59 -0.86 -19.45
CA PRO A 400 10.66 -1.90 -18.98
C PRO A 400 9.42 -2.18 -19.83
N ALA A 401 8.90 -1.15 -20.48
CA ALA A 401 7.55 -1.15 -21.00
C ALA A 401 7.38 -1.87 -22.36
N ASN A 402 8.40 -2.61 -22.83
CA ASN A 402 8.43 -3.21 -24.17
C ASN A 402 8.50 -4.76 -24.18
N LEU A 403 8.13 -5.43 -23.09
CA LEU A 403 7.86 -6.88 -23.06
C LEU A 403 6.44 -7.18 -22.61
#